data_AF-A0A7S2A9G9-F1
#
_entry.id   AF-A0A7S2A9G9-F1
#
_cell.length_a   1.000
_cell.length_b   1.000
_cell.length_c   1.000
_cell.angle_alpha   90.00
_cell.angle_beta   90.00
_cell.angle_gamma   90.00
#
_symmetry.space_group_name_H-M   'P 1'
#
loop_
_entity.id
_entity.type
_entity.pdbx_description
1 polymer ?
#
loop_
_entity_poly.entity_id
_entity_poly.type
_entity_poly.pdbx_seq_one_letter_code
_entity_poly.pdbx_strand_id
1 'polypeptide(L)'
;MGRVAELFRGRVHERELTRIARRLVAKLDSTTSSEDGPSALPELGMNILERSKSAALDPSFLKGHTANLAAEAPEELLDPLFFTLMVDPVVLSSGYVMDRSSALDEEGNLKFHACPFTRADLKEEVYPIISLKRKLQEFKQRRLQHMVETARRLLDEQSLDQFREVMSTAEHFLDDLGEETYIHLSMKVARMALEAHDLPCQELNKSTKPADLARIYVRIHRAAPHVRHGFDEEISAKEEEEQTDFRQRIKGLEESAIKSIEELRFEQAEEWIGACETMKESCPGLLSHSTAWLRLQLAKNRGDTDLHSLRRSVFLEIRQDQSAVERFCQEEGICLDDLRDMRPVLLMRACIKNNLMSDEWCCAMESEPLEYKACRVMISVGRFQDQDWGNTKSKLGLALYDGTGTLVTRLNLFGTYRTPEYTGGKHPFRIIGEDEEIVKMAQPGFTYKLEYTVGGGGGHSVSVRAWFCKIFPTGWQDITTIVSHSLADPEGDE
;
A
#
# COMPACT_ATOMS: atom_id res chain seq x y z
N MET A 1 23.05 -20.17 -45.02
CA MET A 1 23.60 -21.34 -44.29
C MET A 1 25.13 -21.34 -44.17
N GLY A 2 25.80 -20.18 -43.98
CA GLY A 2 27.27 -20.10 -43.98
C GLY A 2 27.93 -19.72 -42.64
N ARG A 3 27.17 -19.29 -41.62
CA ARG A 3 27.72 -18.76 -40.36
C ARG A 3 27.60 -19.68 -39.14
N VAL A 4 26.92 -20.82 -39.28
CA VAL A 4 26.84 -21.83 -38.20
C VAL A 4 28.07 -22.75 -38.21
N ALA A 5 28.80 -22.84 -39.32
CA ALA A 5 29.91 -23.79 -39.46
C ALA A 5 31.21 -23.39 -38.74
N GLU A 6 31.40 -22.12 -38.38
CA GLU A 6 32.64 -21.67 -37.71
C GLU A 6 32.63 -21.88 -36.19
N LEU A 7 31.45 -21.96 -35.55
CA LEU A 7 31.29 -22.24 -34.11
C LEU A 7 31.58 -23.70 -33.71
N PHE A 8 31.89 -24.58 -34.67
CA PHE A 8 32.03 -26.03 -34.45
C PHE A 8 33.42 -26.59 -34.76
N ARG A 9 34.43 -25.76 -35.09
CA ARG A 9 35.81 -26.24 -35.22
C ARG A 9 36.38 -26.55 -33.83
N GLY A 10 36.44 -27.83 -33.49
CA GLY A 10 37.12 -28.33 -32.29
C GLY A 10 36.25 -29.08 -31.28
N ARG A 11 34.99 -29.45 -31.61
CA ARG A 11 34.22 -30.37 -30.77
C ARG A 11 34.73 -31.80 -30.97
N VAL A 12 35.26 -32.39 -29.90
CA VAL A 12 35.28 -33.86 -29.75
C VAL A 12 33.83 -34.29 -29.61
N HIS A 13 33.36 -35.17 -30.49
CA HIS A 13 31.96 -35.59 -30.53
C HIS A 13 31.56 -36.17 -29.17
N GLU A 14 30.34 -35.96 -28.69
CA GLU A 14 29.87 -36.53 -27.41
C GLU A 14 30.06 -38.06 -27.38
N ARG A 15 29.82 -38.73 -28.51
CA ARG A 15 30.12 -40.16 -28.72
C ARG A 15 31.59 -40.52 -28.50
N GLU A 16 32.49 -39.60 -28.80
CA GLU A 16 33.92 -39.76 -28.63
C GLU A 16 34.35 -39.56 -27.17
N LEU A 17 33.72 -38.61 -26.45
CA LEU A 17 33.84 -38.48 -24.99
C LEU A 17 33.28 -39.72 -24.27
N THR A 18 32.11 -40.24 -24.65
CA THR A 18 31.55 -41.48 -24.07
C THR A 18 32.43 -42.68 -24.39
N ARG A 19 33.03 -42.73 -25.59
CA ARG A 19 33.98 -43.78 -26.00
C ARG A 19 35.28 -43.71 -25.20
N ILE A 20 35.79 -42.52 -24.90
CA ILE A 20 36.97 -42.30 -24.07
C ILE A 20 36.68 -42.66 -22.61
N ALA A 21 35.53 -42.23 -22.06
CA ALA A 21 35.09 -42.59 -20.71
C ALA A 21 34.90 -44.10 -20.54
N ARG A 22 34.27 -44.78 -21.51
CA ARG A 22 34.14 -46.25 -21.50
C ARG A 22 35.50 -46.97 -21.59
N ARG A 23 36.46 -46.45 -22.36
CA ARG A 23 37.84 -46.99 -22.38
C ARG A 23 38.59 -46.76 -21.07
N LEU A 24 38.31 -45.67 -20.36
CA LEU A 24 38.93 -45.37 -19.07
C LEU A 24 38.41 -46.29 -17.98
N VAL A 25 37.09 -46.50 -17.91
CA VAL A 25 36.49 -47.47 -16.98
C VAL A 25 37.00 -48.89 -17.27
N ALA A 26 37.05 -49.29 -18.55
CA ALA A 26 37.60 -50.60 -18.94
C ALA A 26 39.12 -50.76 -18.65
N LYS A 27 39.88 -49.66 -18.63
CA LYS A 27 41.31 -49.68 -18.26
C LYS A 27 41.50 -49.78 -16.74
N LEU A 28 40.70 -49.05 -15.96
CA LEU A 28 40.71 -49.11 -14.48
C LEU A 28 40.37 -50.50 -13.95
N ASP A 29 39.48 -51.24 -14.62
CA ASP A 29 39.16 -52.62 -14.25
C ASP A 29 40.25 -53.64 -14.64
N SER A 30 41.24 -53.25 -15.45
CA SER A 30 42.24 -54.17 -16.04
C SER A 30 43.68 -53.99 -15.57
N THR A 31 43.98 -52.99 -14.74
CA THR A 31 45.34 -52.74 -14.24
C THR A 31 45.42 -52.84 -12.73
N THR A 32 45.46 -54.08 -12.23
CA THR A 32 46.39 -54.43 -11.16
C THR A 32 47.77 -54.68 -11.80
N SER A 33 48.81 -54.04 -11.25
CA SER A 33 50.24 -54.18 -11.59
C SER A 33 50.74 -53.58 -12.92
N SER A 34 51.27 -52.35 -12.86
CA SER A 34 52.67 -52.04 -13.24
C SER A 34 52.91 -50.53 -13.18
N GLU A 35 53.94 -50.13 -12.45
CA GLU A 35 54.46 -48.77 -12.35
C GLU A 35 55.13 -48.35 -13.67
N ASP A 36 54.51 -47.43 -14.41
CA ASP A 36 55.13 -46.35 -15.20
C ASP A 36 54.03 -45.62 -16.02
N GLY A 37 53.97 -44.29 -15.90
CA GLY A 37 52.79 -43.45 -16.24
C GLY A 37 52.36 -43.40 -17.72
N PRO A 38 51.28 -42.64 -18.01
CA PRO A 38 51.56 -41.27 -18.43
C PRO A 38 50.65 -40.21 -17.81
N SER A 39 51.28 -39.06 -17.53
CA SER A 39 50.79 -37.83 -16.89
C SER A 39 49.76 -37.01 -17.67
N ALA A 40 48.97 -37.62 -18.58
CA ALA A 40 48.00 -36.89 -19.42
C ALA A 40 46.58 -36.83 -18.81
N LEU A 41 46.31 -37.60 -17.75
CA LEU A 41 45.03 -37.71 -17.07
C LEU A 41 44.64 -36.45 -16.26
N PRO A 42 45.56 -35.79 -15.53
CA PRO A 42 45.25 -34.54 -14.82
C PRO A 42 45.01 -33.39 -15.80
N GLU A 43 45.75 -33.33 -16.90
CA GLU A 43 45.64 -32.27 -17.91
C GLU A 43 44.29 -32.26 -18.62
N LEU A 44 43.74 -33.41 -19.02
CA LEU A 44 42.44 -33.44 -19.70
C LEU A 44 41.29 -33.08 -18.74
N GLY A 45 41.34 -33.55 -17.49
CA GLY A 45 40.37 -33.18 -16.45
C GLY A 45 40.44 -31.70 -16.10
N MET A 46 41.65 -31.15 -15.97
CA MET A 46 41.88 -29.71 -15.74
C MET A 46 41.45 -28.88 -16.94
N ASN A 47 41.73 -29.31 -18.17
CA ASN A 47 41.28 -28.62 -19.39
C ASN A 47 39.75 -28.63 -19.55
N ILE A 48 39.05 -29.68 -19.10
CA ILE A 48 37.58 -29.72 -19.07
C ILE A 48 37.05 -28.79 -17.97
N LEU A 49 37.68 -28.77 -16.80
CA LEU A 49 37.33 -27.84 -15.72
C LEU A 49 37.58 -26.38 -16.10
N GLU A 50 38.70 -26.07 -16.74
CA GLU A 50 39.02 -24.74 -17.28
C GLU A 50 38.11 -24.35 -18.43
N ARG A 51 37.69 -25.31 -19.28
CA ARG A 51 36.65 -25.09 -20.29
C ARG A 51 35.28 -24.82 -19.69
N SER A 52 34.90 -25.52 -18.62
CA SER A 52 33.65 -25.25 -17.90
C SER A 52 33.70 -23.90 -17.18
N LYS A 53 34.84 -23.52 -16.60
CA LYS A 53 35.07 -22.18 -16.01
C LYS A 53 35.04 -21.08 -17.07
N SER A 54 35.68 -21.27 -18.22
CA SER A 54 35.67 -20.29 -19.30
C SER A 54 34.33 -20.19 -20.03
N ALA A 55 33.57 -21.29 -20.12
CA ALA A 55 32.18 -21.25 -20.59
C ALA A 55 31.28 -20.48 -19.61
N ALA A 56 31.46 -20.67 -18.30
CA ALA A 56 30.75 -19.87 -17.28
C ALA A 56 31.09 -18.38 -17.36
N LEU A 57 32.24 -17.99 -17.92
CA LEU A 57 32.63 -16.60 -18.14
C LEU A 57 32.22 -16.04 -19.51
N ASP A 58 31.68 -16.86 -20.41
CA ASP A 58 31.24 -16.42 -21.74
C ASP A 58 29.86 -15.74 -21.64
N PRO A 59 29.74 -14.43 -21.96
CA PRO A 59 28.47 -13.71 -21.89
C PRO A 59 27.37 -14.33 -22.77
N SER A 60 27.74 -15.00 -23.87
CA SER A 60 26.79 -15.67 -24.76
C SER A 60 26.29 -16.99 -24.20
N PHE A 61 27.14 -17.73 -23.47
CA PHE A 61 26.77 -18.94 -22.75
C PHE A 61 25.91 -18.60 -21.52
N LEU A 62 26.30 -17.59 -20.73
CA LEU A 62 25.50 -17.12 -19.60
C LEU A 62 24.16 -16.58 -20.07
N LYS A 63 24.10 -15.80 -21.15
CA LYS A 63 22.84 -15.37 -21.77
C LYS A 63 21.99 -16.53 -22.27
N GLY A 64 22.61 -17.57 -22.84
CA GLY A 64 21.91 -18.80 -23.22
C GLY A 64 21.44 -19.63 -22.02
N HIS A 65 22.20 -19.62 -20.93
CA HIS A 65 21.88 -20.31 -19.68
C HIS A 65 20.79 -19.56 -18.90
N THR A 66 20.82 -18.24 -18.82
CA THR A 66 19.75 -17.40 -18.26
C THR A 66 18.48 -17.49 -19.10
N ALA A 67 18.60 -17.53 -20.43
CA ALA A 67 17.47 -17.83 -21.32
C ALA A 67 16.91 -19.25 -21.12
N ASN A 68 17.75 -20.26 -20.85
CA ASN A 68 17.28 -21.62 -20.48
C ASN A 68 16.75 -21.71 -19.04
N LEU A 69 17.20 -20.84 -18.14
CA LEU A 69 16.58 -20.65 -16.82
C LEU A 69 15.17 -20.06 -16.97
N ALA A 70 14.95 -19.22 -18.01
CA ALA A 70 13.67 -18.64 -18.39
C ALA A 70 12.82 -19.52 -19.35
N ALA A 71 13.38 -20.51 -20.06
CA ALA A 71 12.69 -21.28 -21.09
C ALA A 71 12.57 -22.79 -20.77
N GLU A 72 11.45 -23.35 -21.23
CA GLU A 72 10.95 -24.73 -21.14
C GLU A 72 10.58 -25.22 -19.72
N ALA A 73 9.40 -24.76 -19.29
CA ALA A 73 8.59 -25.53 -18.35
C ALA A 73 7.98 -26.74 -19.08
N PRO A 74 7.74 -27.88 -18.39
CA PRO A 74 7.04 -29.02 -18.96
C PRO A 74 5.71 -28.59 -19.59
N GLU A 75 5.36 -29.13 -20.77
CA GLU A 75 4.10 -28.79 -21.48
C GLU A 75 2.86 -28.94 -20.58
N GLU A 76 2.88 -29.88 -19.63
CA GLU A 76 1.80 -30.08 -18.65
C GLU A 76 1.57 -28.90 -17.70
N LEU A 77 2.53 -28.00 -17.57
CA LEU A 77 2.50 -26.82 -16.70
C LEU A 77 2.20 -25.52 -17.47
N LEU A 78 2.17 -25.58 -18.80
CA LEU A 78 1.93 -24.44 -19.67
C LEU A 78 0.45 -24.29 -19.99
N ASP A 79 0.00 -23.04 -20.07
CA ASP A 79 -1.32 -22.72 -20.57
C ASP A 79 -1.39 -23.07 -22.08
N PRO A 80 -2.40 -23.82 -22.53
CA PRO A 80 -2.46 -24.30 -23.91
C PRO A 80 -2.84 -23.21 -24.93
N LEU A 81 -3.32 -22.04 -24.52
CA LEU A 81 -3.56 -20.89 -25.39
C LEU A 81 -2.35 -19.95 -25.46
N PHE A 82 -1.77 -19.63 -24.30
CA PHE A 82 -0.73 -18.60 -24.21
C PHE A 82 0.69 -19.15 -24.15
N PHE A 83 0.87 -20.46 -23.96
CA PHE A 83 2.16 -21.14 -23.81
C PHE A 83 3.05 -20.55 -22.70
N THR A 84 2.41 -19.91 -21.71
CA THR A 84 3.04 -19.36 -20.51
C THR A 84 2.82 -20.30 -19.32
N LEU A 85 3.67 -20.22 -18.31
CA LEU A 85 3.50 -21.01 -17.08
C LEU A 85 2.17 -20.65 -16.40
N MET A 86 1.33 -21.64 -16.09
CA MET A 86 0.06 -21.40 -15.39
C MET A 86 0.31 -20.90 -13.96
N VAL A 87 -0.56 -20.01 -13.48
CA VAL A 87 -0.55 -19.48 -12.10
C VAL A 87 -1.60 -20.18 -11.27
N ASP A 88 -2.84 -20.28 -11.78
CA ASP A 88 -3.94 -20.98 -11.12
C ASP A 88 -4.63 -21.94 -12.11
N PRO A 89 -4.15 -23.20 -12.22
CA PRO A 89 -4.68 -24.14 -13.19
C PRO A 89 -6.11 -24.59 -12.83
N VAL A 90 -7.01 -24.46 -13.80
CA VAL A 90 -8.41 -24.90 -13.71
C VAL A 90 -8.72 -25.90 -14.81
N VAL A 91 -9.61 -26.85 -14.53
CA VAL A 91 -10.16 -27.77 -15.52
C VAL A 91 -11.52 -27.27 -15.97
N LEU A 92 -11.69 -27.18 -17.29
CA LEU A 92 -12.97 -26.92 -17.92
C LEU A 92 -13.84 -28.18 -17.88
N SER A 93 -15.15 -28.03 -18.03
CA SER A 93 -16.08 -29.17 -18.19
C SER A 93 -15.76 -30.07 -19.39
N SER A 94 -14.99 -29.59 -20.37
CA SER A 94 -14.45 -30.38 -21.48
C SER A 94 -13.26 -31.27 -21.12
N GLY A 95 -12.72 -31.15 -19.91
CA GLY A 95 -11.55 -31.90 -19.43
C GLY A 95 -10.19 -31.25 -19.75
N TYR A 96 -10.16 -30.13 -20.48
CA TYR A 96 -8.94 -29.37 -20.75
C TYR A 96 -8.54 -28.51 -19.56
N VAL A 97 -7.22 -28.44 -19.32
CA VAL A 97 -6.62 -27.65 -18.25
C VAL A 97 -6.07 -26.36 -18.82
N MET A 98 -6.37 -25.24 -18.16
CA MET A 98 -5.97 -23.89 -18.57
C MET A 98 -5.72 -23.02 -17.35
N ASP A 99 -5.09 -21.86 -17.51
CA ASP A 99 -5.02 -20.89 -16.43
C ASP A 99 -6.40 -20.26 -16.19
N ARG A 100 -6.73 -19.95 -14.93
CA ARG A 100 -8.00 -19.30 -14.57
C ARG A 100 -8.19 -17.98 -15.32
N SER A 101 -7.15 -17.15 -15.43
CA SER A 101 -7.23 -15.86 -16.13
C SER A 101 -7.47 -16.01 -17.63
N SER A 102 -7.05 -17.14 -18.22
CA SER A 102 -7.35 -17.52 -19.59
C SER A 102 -8.80 -17.98 -19.76
N ALA A 103 -9.34 -18.68 -18.78
CA ALA A 103 -10.70 -19.25 -18.81
C ALA A 103 -11.81 -18.25 -18.43
N LEU A 104 -11.56 -17.39 -17.44
CA LEU A 104 -12.55 -16.50 -16.82
C LEU A 104 -12.27 -15.01 -17.08
N ASP A 105 -13.33 -14.20 -17.10
CA ASP A 105 -13.28 -12.72 -17.05
C ASP A 105 -13.11 -12.18 -15.62
N GLU A 106 -13.10 -10.85 -15.48
CA GLU A 106 -12.92 -10.18 -14.18
C GLU A 106 -14.12 -10.43 -13.25
N GLU A 107 -15.30 -10.65 -13.83
CA GLU A 107 -16.54 -11.00 -13.14
C GLU A 107 -16.65 -12.48 -12.77
N GLY A 108 -15.70 -13.31 -13.21
CA GLY A 108 -15.63 -14.75 -12.92
C GLY A 108 -16.50 -15.62 -13.84
N ASN A 109 -16.99 -15.09 -14.96
CA ASN A 109 -17.71 -15.83 -15.98
C ASN A 109 -16.75 -16.40 -17.03
N LEU A 110 -17.17 -17.48 -17.69
CA LEU A 110 -16.39 -18.06 -18.79
C LEU A 110 -16.29 -17.10 -19.97
N LYS A 111 -15.07 -16.85 -20.43
CA LYS A 111 -14.79 -16.11 -21.67
C LYS A 111 -15.26 -16.84 -22.94
N PHE A 112 -15.57 -18.13 -22.83
CA PHE A 112 -15.92 -18.99 -23.96
C PHE A 112 -17.23 -19.75 -23.71
N HIS A 113 -18.14 -19.73 -24.68
CA HIS A 113 -19.36 -20.55 -24.65
C HIS A 113 -19.09 -22.01 -25.08
N ALA A 114 -18.04 -22.24 -25.87
CA ALA A 114 -17.61 -23.56 -26.31
C ALA A 114 -16.09 -23.73 -26.12
N CYS A 115 -15.64 -24.96 -25.94
CA CYS A 115 -14.24 -25.27 -25.70
C CYS A 115 -13.38 -24.86 -26.91
N PRO A 116 -12.30 -24.07 -26.71
CA PRO A 116 -11.44 -23.62 -27.82
C PRO A 116 -10.75 -24.77 -28.56
N PHE A 117 -10.60 -25.95 -27.94
CA PHE A 117 -9.91 -27.11 -28.51
C PHE A 117 -10.86 -28.15 -29.11
N THR A 118 -11.96 -28.46 -28.41
CA THR A 118 -12.90 -29.53 -28.83
C THR A 118 -14.17 -29.00 -29.48
N ARG A 119 -14.44 -27.69 -29.37
CA ARG A 119 -15.69 -27.03 -29.79
C ARG A 119 -16.96 -27.57 -29.12
N ALA A 120 -16.81 -28.35 -28.04
CA ALA A 120 -17.94 -28.81 -27.24
C ALA A 120 -18.48 -27.68 -26.35
N ASP A 121 -19.79 -27.66 -26.11
CA ASP A 121 -20.42 -26.69 -25.21
C ASP A 121 -19.87 -26.85 -23.78
N LEU A 122 -19.54 -25.72 -23.15
CA LEU A 122 -19.01 -25.69 -21.79
C LEU A 122 -20.12 -25.37 -20.79
N LYS A 123 -20.10 -26.07 -19.64
CA LYS A 123 -20.80 -25.62 -18.43
C LYS A 123 -20.08 -24.41 -17.83
N GLU A 124 -20.83 -23.53 -17.18
CA GLU A 124 -20.34 -22.29 -16.55
C GLU A 124 -19.28 -22.52 -15.44
N GLU A 125 -19.29 -23.69 -14.81
CA GLU A 125 -18.36 -24.02 -13.72
C GLU A 125 -16.97 -24.44 -14.22
N VAL A 126 -15.92 -23.93 -13.56
CA VAL A 126 -14.53 -24.40 -13.68
C VAL A 126 -14.05 -24.95 -12.34
N TYR A 127 -13.20 -25.98 -12.37
CA TYR A 127 -12.75 -26.65 -11.15
C TYR A 127 -11.24 -26.50 -10.96
N PRO A 128 -10.75 -26.07 -9.77
CA PRO A 128 -9.31 -25.90 -9.53
C PRO A 128 -8.58 -27.24 -9.42
N ILE A 129 -7.40 -27.36 -10.02
CA ILE A 129 -6.58 -28.58 -9.99
C ILE A 129 -5.46 -28.44 -8.95
N ILE A 130 -5.78 -28.78 -7.71
CA ILE A 130 -4.86 -28.64 -6.56
C ILE A 130 -3.54 -29.42 -6.77
N SER A 131 -3.60 -30.62 -7.35
CA SER A 131 -2.42 -31.45 -7.60
C SER A 131 -1.45 -30.82 -8.61
N LEU A 132 -1.97 -30.18 -9.65
CA LEU A 132 -1.18 -29.48 -10.66
C LEU A 132 -0.63 -28.16 -10.11
N LYS A 133 -1.43 -27.44 -9.32
CA LYS A 133 -0.97 -26.25 -8.59
C LYS A 133 0.22 -26.57 -7.67
N ARG A 134 0.19 -27.70 -6.97
CA ARG A 134 1.34 -28.16 -6.16
C ARG A 134 2.57 -28.45 -7.03
N LYS A 135 2.42 -29.15 -8.16
CA LYS A 135 3.52 -29.39 -9.10
C LYS A 135 4.13 -28.08 -9.64
N LEU A 136 3.29 -27.09 -9.96
CA LEU A 136 3.71 -25.75 -10.38
C LEU A 136 4.54 -25.07 -9.30
N GLN A 137 4.09 -25.11 -8.04
CA GLN A 137 4.83 -24.55 -6.91
C GLN A 137 6.19 -25.24 -6.72
N GLU A 138 6.25 -26.57 -6.75
CA GLU A 138 7.50 -27.33 -6.65
C GLU A 138 8.46 -27.03 -7.82
N PHE A 139 7.93 -26.80 -9.02
CA PHE A 139 8.72 -26.39 -10.18
C PHE A 139 9.28 -24.97 -10.00
N LYS A 140 8.43 -24.01 -9.65
CA LYS A 140 8.82 -22.61 -9.39
C LYS A 140 9.86 -22.53 -8.26
N GLN A 141 9.66 -23.27 -7.17
CA GLN A 141 10.60 -23.32 -6.05
C GLN A 141 11.99 -23.84 -6.48
N ARG A 142 12.05 -24.95 -7.22
CA ARG A 142 13.33 -25.51 -7.71
C ARG A 142 14.04 -24.53 -8.65
N ARG A 143 13.30 -23.88 -9.55
CA ARG A 143 13.84 -22.86 -10.47
C ARG A 143 14.40 -21.67 -9.68
N LEU A 144 13.65 -21.16 -8.71
CA LEU A 144 14.09 -20.05 -7.86
C LEU A 144 15.36 -20.42 -7.08
N GLN A 145 15.48 -21.64 -6.56
CA GLN A 145 16.71 -22.10 -5.90
C GLN A 145 17.91 -22.07 -6.86
N HIS A 146 17.75 -22.55 -8.08
CA HIS A 146 18.81 -22.48 -9.09
C HIS A 146 19.15 -21.04 -9.50
N MET A 147 18.17 -20.15 -9.58
CA MET A 147 18.39 -18.73 -9.83
C MET A 147 19.19 -18.10 -8.69
N VAL A 148 18.88 -18.43 -7.44
CA VAL A 148 19.62 -17.96 -6.25
C VAL A 148 21.07 -18.45 -6.27
N GLU A 149 21.30 -19.73 -6.60
CA GLU A 149 22.65 -20.29 -6.74
C GLU A 149 23.44 -19.61 -7.87
N THR A 150 22.78 -19.34 -8.99
CA THR A 150 23.39 -18.66 -10.15
C THR A 150 23.70 -17.21 -9.81
N ALA A 151 22.76 -16.49 -9.18
CA ALA A 151 22.95 -15.12 -8.72
C ALA A 151 24.12 -15.03 -7.74
N ARG A 152 24.27 -16.00 -6.82
CA ARG A 152 25.41 -16.05 -5.91
C ARG A 152 26.75 -16.12 -6.65
N ARG A 153 26.86 -17.00 -7.66
CA ARG A 153 28.09 -17.11 -8.47
C ARG A 153 28.38 -15.82 -9.24
N LEU A 154 27.35 -15.21 -9.83
CA LEU A 154 27.50 -13.95 -10.57
C LEU A 154 27.94 -12.80 -9.65
N LEU A 155 27.49 -12.80 -8.40
CA LEU A 155 27.92 -11.83 -7.40
C LEU A 155 29.39 -12.04 -7.00
N ASP A 156 29.81 -13.28 -6.76
CA ASP A 156 31.22 -13.63 -6.46
C ASP A 156 32.15 -13.26 -7.63
N GLU A 157 31.68 -13.41 -8.87
CA GLU A 157 32.39 -13.05 -10.11
C GLU A 157 32.28 -11.55 -10.48
N GLN A 158 31.55 -10.76 -9.70
CA GLN A 158 31.29 -9.32 -9.92
C GLN A 158 30.61 -8.99 -11.26
N SER A 159 29.87 -9.93 -11.86
CA SER A 159 29.07 -9.72 -13.08
C SER A 159 27.69 -9.12 -12.74
N LEU A 160 27.67 -7.82 -12.41
CA LEU A 160 26.51 -7.16 -11.82
C LEU A 160 25.30 -7.02 -12.77
N ASP A 161 25.52 -6.85 -14.07
CA ASP A 161 24.42 -6.70 -15.04
C ASP A 161 23.63 -8.00 -15.22
N GLN A 162 24.33 -9.12 -15.32
CA GLN A 162 23.69 -10.44 -15.40
C GLN A 162 23.06 -10.83 -14.07
N PHE A 163 23.70 -10.47 -12.95
CA PHE A 163 23.11 -10.64 -11.63
C PHE A 163 21.74 -9.93 -11.54
N ARG A 164 21.64 -8.67 -12.00
CA ARG A 164 20.38 -7.92 -12.00
C ARG A 164 19.28 -8.59 -12.84
N GLU A 165 19.63 -9.12 -14.02
CA GLU A 165 18.66 -9.82 -14.87
C GLU A 165 18.11 -11.09 -14.18
N VAL A 166 19.01 -11.88 -13.58
CA VAL A 166 18.63 -13.09 -12.83
C VAL A 166 17.80 -12.73 -11.60
N MET A 167 18.20 -11.69 -10.85
CA MET A 167 17.49 -11.25 -9.65
C MET A 167 16.11 -10.68 -9.98
N SER A 168 15.98 -9.89 -11.06
CA SER A 168 14.68 -9.40 -11.52
C SER A 168 13.73 -10.54 -11.87
N THR A 169 14.25 -11.62 -12.45
CA THR A 169 13.45 -12.82 -12.74
C THR A 169 13.11 -13.56 -11.44
N ALA A 170 14.05 -13.70 -10.52
CA ALA A 170 13.85 -14.34 -9.24
C ALA A 170 12.78 -13.63 -8.37
N GLU A 171 12.75 -12.30 -8.40
CA GLU A 171 11.72 -11.47 -7.75
C GLU A 171 10.32 -11.81 -8.28
N HIS A 172 10.15 -11.89 -9.61
CA HIS A 172 8.87 -12.25 -10.20
C HIS A 172 8.39 -13.65 -9.77
N PHE A 173 9.32 -14.62 -9.69
CA PHE A 173 9.00 -15.95 -9.16
C PHE A 173 8.63 -15.95 -7.67
N LEU A 174 9.22 -15.06 -6.87
CA LEU A 174 8.88 -14.90 -5.46
C LEU A 174 7.50 -14.29 -5.26
N ASP A 175 7.16 -13.25 -6.04
CA ASP A 175 5.84 -12.61 -6.01
C ASP A 175 4.74 -13.64 -6.33
N ASP A 176 4.98 -14.50 -7.34
CA ASP A 176 4.08 -15.59 -7.73
C ASP A 176 3.93 -16.71 -6.68
N LEU A 177 5.03 -17.05 -5.99
CA LEU A 177 5.04 -18.10 -4.98
C LEU A 177 4.44 -17.63 -3.64
N GLY A 178 4.47 -16.33 -3.39
CA GLY A 178 4.07 -15.70 -2.14
C GLY A 178 5.22 -15.67 -1.13
N GLU A 179 5.65 -14.46 -0.77
CA GLU A 179 6.76 -14.22 0.17
C GLU A 179 6.51 -14.80 1.56
N GLU A 180 5.24 -14.84 2.00
CA GLU A 180 4.83 -15.36 3.30
C GLU A 180 4.96 -16.89 3.41
N THR A 181 4.84 -17.60 2.30
CA THR A 181 4.98 -19.07 2.28
C THR A 181 6.45 -19.46 2.20
N TYR A 182 7.26 -18.72 1.44
CA TYR A 182 8.66 -19.04 1.15
C TYR A 182 9.65 -18.06 1.81
N ILE A 183 9.40 -17.72 3.07
CA ILE A 183 10.17 -16.73 3.82
C ILE A 183 11.69 -16.97 3.78
N HIS A 184 12.16 -18.22 3.82
CA HIS A 184 13.60 -18.51 3.75
C HIS A 184 14.23 -18.20 2.39
N LEU A 185 13.51 -18.41 1.29
CA LEU A 185 13.99 -18.07 -0.06
C LEU A 185 13.92 -16.57 -0.27
N SER A 186 12.84 -15.93 0.19
CA SER A 186 12.68 -14.48 0.19
C SER A 186 13.84 -13.79 0.93
N MET A 187 14.20 -14.28 2.11
CA MET A 187 15.37 -13.79 2.86
C MET A 187 16.69 -13.95 2.10
N LYS A 188 16.91 -15.09 1.43
CA LYS A 188 18.15 -15.31 0.65
C LYS A 188 18.28 -14.33 -0.51
N VAL A 189 17.19 -14.11 -1.25
CA VAL A 189 17.14 -13.12 -2.33
C VAL A 189 17.41 -11.72 -1.77
N ALA A 190 16.76 -11.35 -0.66
CA ALA A 190 16.95 -10.06 0.00
C ALA A 190 18.42 -9.85 0.48
N ARG A 191 19.04 -10.87 1.10
CA ARG A 191 20.46 -10.79 1.53
C ARG A 191 21.40 -10.59 0.35
N MET A 192 21.21 -11.31 -0.77
CA MET A 192 22.04 -11.11 -1.96
C MET A 192 21.84 -9.73 -2.58
N ALA A 193 20.61 -9.23 -2.62
CA ALA A 193 20.33 -7.88 -3.12
C ALA A 193 21.02 -6.82 -2.25
N LEU A 194 21.03 -7.01 -0.92
CA LEU A 194 21.73 -6.14 0.02
C LEU A 194 23.26 -6.20 -0.15
N GLU A 195 23.82 -7.40 -0.27
CA GLU A 195 25.26 -7.58 -0.53
C GLU A 195 25.69 -6.90 -1.83
N ALA A 196 24.88 -7.01 -2.90
CA ALA A 196 25.13 -6.32 -4.15
C ALA A 196 25.07 -4.79 -4.01
N HIS A 197 24.16 -4.28 -3.17
CA HIS A 197 24.05 -2.86 -2.86
C HIS A 197 25.26 -2.32 -2.08
N ASP A 198 25.86 -3.11 -1.19
CA ASP A 198 27.00 -2.68 -0.37
C ASP A 198 28.34 -2.65 -1.14
N LEU A 199 28.39 -3.19 -2.37
CA LEU A 199 29.61 -3.18 -3.18
C LEU A 199 29.99 -1.74 -3.58
N PRO A 200 31.28 -1.34 -3.48
CA PRO A 200 31.74 0.04 -3.70
C PRO A 200 31.74 0.49 -5.18
N CYS A 201 30.91 -0.09 -6.04
CA CYS A 201 30.77 0.31 -7.43
C CYS A 201 29.97 1.61 -7.57
N GLN A 202 30.63 2.67 -8.03
CA GLN A 202 30.11 4.05 -8.12
C GLN A 202 28.85 4.23 -9.00
N GLU A 203 28.51 3.24 -9.84
CA GLU A 203 27.30 3.25 -10.67
C GLU A 203 26.10 2.50 -10.05
N LEU A 204 26.30 1.69 -9.00
CA LEU A 204 25.22 0.90 -8.36
C LEU A 204 24.42 1.70 -7.34
N ASN A 205 25.09 2.52 -6.53
CA ASN A 205 24.48 3.22 -5.38
C ASN A 205 23.52 4.35 -5.76
N LYS A 206 23.35 4.64 -7.06
CA LYS A 206 22.45 5.70 -7.56
C LYS A 206 21.06 5.21 -7.97
N SER A 207 20.79 3.90 -7.99
CA SER A 207 19.57 3.38 -8.64
C SER A 207 18.61 2.58 -7.75
N THR A 208 18.98 2.19 -6.54
CA THR A 208 18.05 1.44 -5.69
C THR A 208 17.06 2.42 -5.07
N LYS A 209 15.78 2.25 -5.38
CA LYS A 209 14.73 3.11 -4.85
C LYS A 209 14.57 2.85 -3.35
N PRO A 210 14.21 3.87 -2.54
CA PRO A 210 13.94 3.69 -1.11
C PRO A 210 12.95 2.55 -0.81
N ALA A 211 11.91 2.41 -1.65
CA ALA A 211 10.92 1.35 -1.52
C ALA A 211 11.51 -0.07 -1.67
N ASP A 212 12.48 -0.25 -2.57
CA ASP A 212 13.15 -1.55 -2.75
C ASP A 212 14.01 -1.91 -1.53
N LEU A 213 14.69 -0.93 -0.93
CA LEU A 213 15.47 -1.12 0.30
C LEU A 213 14.57 -1.49 1.47
N ALA A 214 13.44 -0.80 1.65
CA ALA A 214 12.45 -1.14 2.67
C ALA A 214 11.95 -2.58 2.49
N ARG A 215 11.60 -2.97 1.26
CA ARG A 215 11.17 -4.35 0.96
C ARG A 215 12.25 -5.38 1.32
N ILE A 216 13.52 -5.13 0.98
CA ILE A 216 14.65 -5.99 1.34
C ILE A 216 14.74 -6.14 2.87
N TYR A 217 14.67 -5.04 3.62
CA TYR A 217 14.77 -5.08 5.08
C TYR A 217 13.58 -5.77 5.74
N VAL A 218 12.35 -5.55 5.25
CA VAL A 218 11.15 -6.26 5.73
C VAL A 218 11.32 -7.78 5.56
N ARG A 219 11.83 -8.24 4.40
CA ARG A 219 12.05 -9.66 4.14
C ARG A 219 13.10 -10.28 5.07
N ILE A 220 14.19 -9.55 5.33
CA ILE A 220 15.22 -9.98 6.28
C ILE A 220 14.63 -10.08 7.69
N HIS A 221 13.85 -9.08 8.13
CA HIS A 221 13.24 -9.06 9.46
C HIS A 221 12.24 -10.19 9.66
N ARG A 222 11.31 -10.41 8.71
CA ARG A 222 10.29 -11.48 8.80
C ARG A 222 10.89 -12.89 8.90
N ALA A 223 12.08 -13.07 8.36
CA ALA A 223 12.78 -14.34 8.39
C ALA A 223 13.63 -14.55 9.66
N ALA A 224 13.78 -13.51 10.49
CA ALA A 224 14.64 -13.57 11.66
C ALA A 224 14.06 -14.52 12.75
N PRO A 225 14.91 -15.29 13.46
CA PRO A 225 14.47 -16.31 14.41
C PRO A 225 13.58 -15.77 15.54
N HIS A 226 13.90 -14.58 16.06
CA HIS A 226 13.16 -13.93 17.16
C HIS A 226 11.71 -13.57 16.79
N VAL A 227 11.40 -13.41 15.49
CA VAL A 227 10.03 -13.17 15.01
C VAL A 227 9.22 -14.48 14.96
N ARG A 228 9.89 -15.63 14.82
CA ARG A 228 9.25 -16.93 14.61
C ARG A 228 9.05 -17.78 15.85
N HIS A 229 9.94 -17.68 16.85
CA HIS A 229 9.98 -18.65 17.95
C HIS A 229 9.45 -18.16 19.30
N GLY A 230 9.02 -16.90 19.42
CA GLY A 230 8.64 -16.35 20.73
C GLY A 230 9.86 -16.20 21.63
N PHE A 231 9.76 -15.31 22.63
CA PHE A 231 10.87 -14.67 23.32
C PHE A 231 11.77 -15.55 24.23
N ASP A 232 11.72 -16.89 24.15
CA ASP A 232 12.30 -17.77 25.17
C ASP A 232 13.59 -18.51 24.78
N GLU A 233 14.15 -18.31 23.58
CA GLU A 233 15.47 -18.87 23.21
C GLU A 233 16.59 -17.83 23.39
N GLU A 234 17.68 -18.23 24.07
CA GLU A 234 18.89 -17.43 24.22
C GLU A 234 19.46 -17.06 22.84
N ILE A 235 19.41 -15.76 22.52
CA ILE A 235 19.94 -15.21 21.26
C ILE A 235 21.45 -15.44 21.23
N SER A 236 21.95 -16.02 20.14
CA SER A 236 23.40 -16.21 19.97
C SER A 236 24.10 -14.85 19.83
N ALA A 237 25.34 -14.73 20.31
CA ALA A 237 26.15 -13.51 20.12
C ALA A 237 26.25 -13.06 18.64
N LYS A 238 26.21 -14.01 17.70
CA LYS A 238 26.19 -13.72 16.26
C LYS A 238 24.87 -13.08 15.81
N GLU A 239 23.75 -13.49 16.39
CA GLU A 239 22.42 -12.95 16.07
C GLU A 239 22.24 -11.55 16.65
N GLU A 240 22.83 -11.27 17.81
CA GLU A 240 22.86 -9.93 18.41
C GLU A 240 23.66 -8.94 17.55
N GLU A 241 24.80 -9.38 16.99
CA GLU A 241 25.58 -8.60 16.02
C GLU A 241 24.79 -8.35 14.73
N GLU A 242 24.18 -9.38 14.14
CA GLU A 242 23.31 -9.23 12.94
C GLU A 242 22.12 -8.29 13.22
N GLN A 243 21.53 -8.34 14.41
CA GLN A 243 20.43 -7.46 14.79
C GLN A 243 20.89 -6.00 14.99
N THR A 244 22.10 -5.80 15.50
CA THR A 244 22.68 -4.47 15.68
C THR A 244 23.00 -3.82 14.33
N ASP A 245 23.63 -4.56 13.41
CA ASP A 245 23.88 -4.11 12.03
C ASP A 245 22.56 -3.76 11.32
N PHE A 246 21.55 -4.63 11.47
CA PHE A 246 20.23 -4.39 10.89
C PHE A 246 19.57 -3.10 11.42
N ARG A 247 19.63 -2.85 12.73
CA ARG A 247 19.13 -1.60 13.32
C ARG A 247 19.89 -0.38 12.81
N GLN A 248 21.20 -0.48 12.63
CA GLN A 248 22.00 0.61 12.08
C GLN A 248 21.61 0.94 10.63
N ARG A 249 21.32 -0.08 9.82
CA ARG A 249 20.84 0.10 8.44
C ARG A 249 19.46 0.75 8.36
N ILE A 250 18.55 0.39 9.27
CA ILE A 250 17.24 1.04 9.39
C ILE A 250 17.39 2.51 9.75
N LYS A 251 18.28 2.84 10.70
CA LYS A 251 18.60 4.24 11.03
C LYS A 251 19.11 5.01 9.81
N GLY A 252 19.89 4.37 8.94
CA GLY A 252 20.32 4.96 7.68
C GLY A 252 19.18 5.37 6.74
N LEU A 253 18.03 4.67 6.77
CA LEU A 253 16.82 5.09 6.03
C LEU A 253 16.23 6.37 6.62
N GLU A 254 16.11 6.43 7.94
CA GLU A 254 15.58 7.61 8.66
C GLU A 254 16.48 8.83 8.43
N GLU A 255 17.80 8.65 8.57
CA GLU A 255 18.80 9.69 8.32
C GLU A 255 18.75 10.18 6.87
N SER A 256 18.50 9.28 5.91
CA SER A 256 18.32 9.66 4.50
C SER A 256 17.05 10.47 4.26
N ALA A 257 15.95 10.15 4.96
CA ALA A 257 14.73 10.95 4.95
C ALA A 257 14.98 12.35 5.52
N ILE A 258 15.58 12.43 6.71
CA ILE A 258 15.90 13.69 7.40
C ILE A 258 16.82 14.55 6.54
N LYS A 259 17.90 13.97 6.01
CA LYS A 259 18.83 14.67 5.11
C LYS A 259 18.14 15.21 3.86
N SER A 260 17.21 14.44 3.27
CA SER A 260 16.44 14.89 2.10
C SER A 260 15.50 16.05 2.46
N ILE A 261 14.93 16.07 3.66
CA ILE A 261 14.12 17.16 4.20
C ILE A 261 14.97 18.42 4.43
N GLU A 262 16.15 18.28 5.02
CA GLU A 262 17.10 19.38 5.30
C GLU A 262 17.64 20.01 4.00
N GLU A 263 17.89 19.19 2.99
CA GLU A 263 18.37 19.63 1.67
C GLU A 263 17.23 20.11 0.74
N LEU A 264 15.99 20.20 1.24
CA LEU A 264 14.79 20.63 0.50
C LEU A 264 14.50 19.79 -0.76
N ARG A 265 14.92 18.53 -0.78
CA ARG A 265 14.65 17.57 -1.87
C ARG A 265 13.33 16.85 -1.60
N PHE A 266 12.22 17.57 -1.73
CA PHE A 266 10.92 17.13 -1.21
C PHE A 266 10.36 15.84 -1.82
N GLU A 267 10.50 15.62 -3.13
CA GLU A 267 10.03 14.39 -3.79
C GLU A 267 10.80 13.16 -3.25
N GLN A 268 12.12 13.31 -3.12
CA GLN A 268 12.97 12.25 -2.58
C GLN A 268 12.70 12.02 -1.09
N ALA A 269 12.43 13.07 -0.32
CA ALA A 269 12.00 12.94 1.07
C ALA A 269 10.71 12.13 1.18
N GLU A 270 9.72 12.36 0.32
CA GLU A 270 8.48 11.55 0.30
C GLU A 270 8.75 10.08 0.00
N GLU A 271 9.63 9.77 -0.95
CA GLU A 271 10.01 8.38 -1.25
C GLU A 271 10.66 7.69 -0.03
N TRP A 272 11.57 8.38 0.67
CA TRP A 272 12.19 7.84 1.89
C TRP A 272 11.19 7.69 3.05
N ILE A 273 10.26 8.64 3.20
CA ILE A 273 9.21 8.56 4.23
C ILE A 273 8.28 7.37 3.94
N GLY A 274 7.87 7.18 2.68
CA GLY A 274 7.06 6.02 2.28
C GLY A 274 7.77 4.68 2.52
N ALA A 275 9.09 4.63 2.31
CA ALA A 275 9.91 3.48 2.66
C ALA A 275 9.93 3.23 4.19
N CYS A 276 10.04 4.28 5.00
CA CYS A 276 9.94 4.18 6.46
C CYS A 276 8.56 3.70 6.92
N GLU A 277 7.48 4.10 6.24
CA GLU A 277 6.12 3.62 6.56
C GLU A 277 5.94 2.14 6.28
N THR A 278 6.41 1.69 5.13
CA THR A 278 6.41 0.26 4.78
C THR A 278 7.15 -0.55 5.85
N MET A 279 8.29 -0.03 6.33
CA MET A 279 9.04 -0.62 7.43
C MET A 279 8.26 -0.60 8.74
N LYS A 280 7.61 0.51 9.08
CA LYS A 280 6.83 0.66 10.33
C LYS A 280 5.66 -0.32 10.39
N GLU A 281 4.93 -0.46 9.30
CA GLU A 281 3.78 -1.38 9.20
C GLU A 281 4.20 -2.84 9.36
N SER A 282 5.33 -3.21 8.79
CA SER A 282 5.84 -4.59 8.84
C SER A 282 6.69 -4.90 10.07
N CYS A 283 7.30 -3.90 10.70
CA CYS A 283 8.29 -4.05 11.76
C CYS A 283 8.12 -2.94 12.83
N PRO A 284 7.05 -3.00 13.65
CA PRO A 284 6.77 -1.95 14.62
C PRO A 284 7.87 -1.85 15.68
N GLY A 285 8.31 -0.63 15.99
CA GLY A 285 9.28 -0.34 17.04
C GLY A 285 10.75 -0.36 16.64
N LEU A 286 11.09 -0.59 15.37
CA LEU A 286 12.48 -0.53 14.90
C LEU A 286 12.95 0.87 14.47
N LEU A 287 12.01 1.76 14.13
CA LEU A 287 12.29 3.14 13.77
C LEU A 287 12.45 3.99 15.03
N SER A 288 13.44 4.89 15.01
CA SER A 288 13.72 5.84 16.08
C SER A 288 12.72 6.99 16.07
N HIS A 289 12.32 7.43 14.87
CA HIS A 289 11.40 8.54 14.67
C HIS A 289 10.04 8.03 14.20
N SER A 290 9.00 8.75 14.60
CA SER A 290 7.66 8.50 14.11
C SER A 290 7.57 8.94 12.64
N THR A 291 6.91 8.16 11.78
CA THR A 291 6.77 8.50 10.36
C THR A 291 5.92 9.76 10.19
N ALA A 292 4.94 9.96 11.09
CA ALA A 292 4.20 11.21 11.19
C ALA A 292 5.11 12.41 11.50
N TRP A 293 6.17 12.23 12.28
CA TRP A 293 7.10 13.31 12.62
C TRP A 293 7.90 13.72 11.38
N LEU A 294 8.38 12.75 10.60
CA LEU A 294 9.05 13.04 9.33
C LEU A 294 8.14 13.81 8.36
N ARG A 295 6.85 13.42 8.28
CA ARG A 295 5.85 14.16 7.48
C ARG A 295 5.63 15.58 7.99
N LEU A 296 5.55 15.77 9.31
CA LEU A 296 5.42 17.09 9.91
C LEU A 296 6.61 17.99 9.57
N GLN A 297 7.84 17.47 9.67
CA GLN A 297 9.04 18.23 9.30
C GLN A 297 9.06 18.57 7.80
N LEU A 298 8.67 17.63 6.94
CA LEU A 298 8.55 17.88 5.50
C LEU A 298 7.55 19.01 5.21
N ALA A 299 6.35 18.96 5.80
CA ALA A 299 5.31 19.97 5.61
C ALA A 299 5.74 21.37 6.12
N LYS A 300 6.44 21.41 7.25
CA LYS A 300 7.05 22.66 7.77
C LYS A 300 8.03 23.27 6.78
N ASN A 301 8.92 22.46 6.20
CA ASN A 301 9.91 22.94 5.24
C ASN A 301 9.30 23.33 3.89
N ARG A 302 8.13 22.77 3.53
CA ARG A 302 7.33 23.20 2.37
C ARG A 302 6.58 24.52 2.61
N GLY A 303 6.36 24.90 3.87
CA GLY A 303 5.55 26.07 4.23
C GLY A 303 4.05 25.80 4.20
N ASP A 304 3.63 24.55 4.43
CA ASP A 304 2.22 24.17 4.47
C ASP A 304 1.50 24.87 5.64
N THR A 305 0.26 25.32 5.38
CA THR A 305 -0.51 26.12 6.35
C THR A 305 -1.24 25.26 7.39
N ASP A 306 -1.59 24.03 7.05
CA ASP A 306 -2.28 23.10 7.98
C ASP A 306 -1.29 22.09 8.58
N LEU A 307 -0.61 22.50 9.65
CA LEU A 307 0.28 21.61 10.41
C LEU A 307 -0.44 20.87 11.55
N HIS A 308 -1.69 21.23 11.85
CA HIS A 308 -2.39 20.72 13.03
C HIS A 308 -2.69 19.22 12.89
N SER A 309 -3.19 18.81 11.73
CA SER A 309 -3.46 17.40 11.40
C SER A 309 -2.22 16.52 11.52
N LEU A 310 -1.07 17.02 11.03
CA LEU A 310 0.21 16.34 11.11
C LEU A 310 0.72 16.29 12.56
N ARG A 311 0.64 17.39 13.31
CA ARG A 311 0.97 17.40 14.75
C ARG A 311 0.14 16.41 15.54
N ARG A 312 -1.15 16.31 15.25
CA ARG A 312 -2.03 15.30 15.85
C ARG A 312 -1.63 13.88 15.46
N SER A 313 -1.25 13.66 14.20
CA SER A 313 -0.76 12.35 13.75
C SER A 313 0.50 11.95 14.52
N VAL A 314 1.44 12.88 14.72
CA VAL A 314 2.63 12.65 15.56
C VAL A 314 2.22 12.28 16.98
N PHE A 315 1.35 13.09 17.59
CA PHE A 315 0.84 12.86 18.93
C PHE A 315 0.22 11.47 19.09
N LEU A 316 -0.63 11.04 18.16
CA LEU A 316 -1.29 9.73 18.21
C LEU A 316 -0.29 8.57 18.15
N GLU A 317 0.83 8.74 17.44
CA GLU A 317 1.90 7.74 17.37
C GLU A 317 2.71 7.67 18.67
N ILE A 318 3.00 8.81 19.29
CA ILE A 318 3.86 8.88 20.49
C ILE A 318 3.09 8.87 21.81
N ARG A 319 1.75 8.90 21.80
CA ARG A 319 0.90 9.04 23.01
C ARG A 319 1.13 8.01 24.11
N GLN A 320 1.77 6.88 23.78
CA GLN A 320 2.11 5.84 24.76
C GLN A 320 3.38 6.18 25.56
N ASP A 321 4.25 7.04 25.03
CA ASP A 321 5.47 7.52 25.67
C ASP A 321 5.29 8.97 26.13
N GLN A 322 4.99 9.15 27.43
CA GLN A 322 4.78 10.45 28.05
C GLN A 322 5.99 11.39 27.88
N SER A 323 7.21 10.84 27.90
CA SER A 323 8.43 11.64 27.76
C SER A 323 8.62 12.16 26.33
N ALA A 324 8.22 11.36 25.33
CA ALA A 324 8.20 11.77 23.93
C ALA A 324 7.13 12.84 23.68
N VAL A 325 5.93 12.68 24.27
CA VAL A 325 4.85 13.67 24.18
C VAL A 325 5.28 15.02 24.75
N GLU A 326 5.88 15.05 25.94
CA GLU A 326 6.34 16.29 26.58
C GLU A 326 7.41 17.01 25.74
N ARG A 327 8.38 16.25 25.22
CA ARG A 327 9.41 16.78 24.32
C ARG A 327 8.80 17.35 23.03
N PHE A 328 7.88 16.61 22.41
CA PHE A 328 7.20 17.04 21.20
C PHE A 328 6.38 18.32 21.41
N CYS A 329 5.60 18.39 22.49
CA CYS A 329 4.84 19.60 22.85
C CYS A 329 5.77 20.81 23.07
N GLN A 330 6.91 20.61 23.74
CA GLN A 330 7.90 21.65 23.97
C GLN A 330 8.57 22.12 22.67
N GLU A 331 8.94 21.20 21.78
CA GLU A 331 9.56 21.51 20.48
C GLU A 331 8.60 22.23 19.54
N GLU A 332 7.32 21.82 19.52
CA GLU A 332 6.29 22.42 18.68
C GLU A 332 5.69 23.71 19.25
N GLY A 333 5.93 24.01 20.53
CA GLY A 333 5.32 25.13 21.24
C GLY A 333 3.80 25.00 21.36
N ILE A 334 3.30 23.78 21.53
CA ILE A 334 1.86 23.47 21.63
C ILE A 334 1.55 22.87 23.01
N CYS A 335 0.32 23.04 23.47
CA CYS A 335 -0.17 22.35 24.67
C CYS A 335 -0.87 21.03 24.28
N LEU A 336 -0.97 20.11 25.24
CA LEU A 336 -1.66 18.83 25.02
C LEU A 336 -3.13 19.03 24.63
N ASP A 337 -3.75 20.11 25.12
CA ASP A 337 -5.14 20.43 24.81
C ASP A 337 -5.32 20.83 23.35
N ASP A 338 -4.29 21.40 22.71
CA ASP A 338 -4.28 21.69 21.27
C ASP A 338 -4.26 20.42 20.41
N LEU A 339 -3.99 19.24 21.00
CA LEU A 339 -3.92 17.96 20.29
C LEU A 339 -5.13 17.06 20.57
N ARG A 340 -6.10 17.53 21.37
CA ARG A 340 -7.33 16.78 21.66
C ARG A 340 -8.09 16.50 20.38
N ASP A 341 -8.87 15.42 20.42
CA ASP A 341 -9.83 15.13 19.37
C ASP A 341 -10.81 16.30 19.27
N MET A 342 -10.56 17.18 18.31
CA MET A 342 -11.56 18.12 17.85
C MET A 342 -12.82 17.34 17.53
N ARG A 343 -13.97 17.69 18.08
CA ARG A 343 -15.22 17.03 17.73
C ARG A 343 -16.10 18.04 17.02
N PRO A 344 -16.76 17.67 15.90
CA PRO A 344 -17.75 18.54 15.33
C PRO A 344 -18.87 18.74 16.35
N VAL A 345 -19.32 19.98 16.50
CA VAL A 345 -20.46 20.29 17.34
C VAL A 345 -21.72 19.91 16.58
N LEU A 346 -22.60 19.14 17.21
CA LEU A 346 -23.80 18.59 16.60
C LEU A 346 -25.04 19.22 17.23
N LEU A 347 -25.85 19.90 16.42
CA LEU A 347 -27.18 20.37 16.81
C LEU A 347 -28.23 19.57 16.05
N MET A 348 -29.15 18.97 16.77
CA MET A 348 -30.22 18.16 16.18
C MET A 348 -31.57 18.52 16.80
N ARG A 349 -32.53 18.85 15.94
CA ARG A 349 -33.94 19.02 16.31
C ARG A 349 -34.79 18.08 15.49
N ALA A 350 -35.37 17.08 16.15
CA ALA A 350 -36.18 16.05 15.50
C ALA A 350 -37.45 16.63 14.85
N CYS A 351 -38.17 17.50 15.57
CA CYS A 351 -39.41 18.08 15.09
C CYS A 351 -39.64 19.48 15.68
N ILE A 352 -40.15 20.38 14.84
CA ILE A 352 -40.72 21.67 15.22
C ILE A 352 -42.11 21.72 14.61
N LYS A 353 -43.11 22.06 15.43
CA LYS A 353 -44.44 22.45 14.99
C LYS A 353 -44.82 23.68 15.81
N ASN A 354 -44.96 24.82 15.15
CA ASN A 354 -45.30 26.06 15.84
C ASN A 354 -46.33 26.84 15.00
N ASN A 355 -47.42 27.24 15.63
CA ASN A 355 -48.53 28.01 15.06
C ASN A 355 -48.74 29.35 15.81
N LEU A 356 -47.82 29.71 16.71
CA LEU A 356 -47.82 31.00 17.37
C LEU A 356 -47.28 32.04 16.38
N MET A 357 -48.13 33.00 16.06
CA MET A 357 -47.85 34.05 15.10
C MET A 357 -46.73 34.94 15.64
N SER A 358 -45.59 34.92 14.98
CA SER A 358 -44.47 35.80 15.31
C SER A 358 -43.59 36.00 14.09
N ASP A 359 -43.27 37.27 13.82
CA ASP A 359 -42.21 37.67 12.91
C ASP A 359 -40.83 37.64 13.61
N GLU A 360 -40.79 37.38 14.92
CA GLU A 360 -39.55 37.26 15.69
C GLU A 360 -38.90 35.89 15.50
N TRP A 361 -37.56 35.89 15.53
CA TRP A 361 -36.77 34.67 15.49
C TRP A 361 -36.88 33.91 16.80
N CYS A 362 -37.25 32.64 16.71
CA CYS A 362 -37.33 31.72 17.83
C CYS A 362 -36.13 30.77 17.80
N CYS A 363 -35.44 30.63 18.92
CA CYS A 363 -34.36 29.64 19.07
C CYS A 363 -34.95 28.22 19.14
N ALA A 364 -34.51 27.33 18.26
CA ALA A 364 -34.83 25.92 18.29
C ALA A 364 -33.82 25.09 19.09
N MET A 365 -32.53 25.41 18.92
CA MET A 365 -31.38 24.75 19.54
C MET A 365 -30.21 25.73 19.61
N GLU A 366 -29.34 25.56 20.59
CA GLU A 366 -28.12 26.34 20.79
C GLU A 366 -26.95 25.37 21.03
N SER A 367 -25.78 25.72 20.51
CA SER A 367 -24.54 24.99 20.79
C SER A 367 -23.95 25.38 22.14
N GLU A 368 -23.16 24.50 22.70
CA GLU A 368 -22.14 24.90 23.69
C GLU A 368 -21.21 25.97 23.08
N PRO A 369 -20.53 26.78 23.91
CA PRO A 369 -19.48 27.68 23.45
C PRO A 369 -18.44 26.91 22.63
N LEU A 370 -18.10 27.46 21.46
CA LEU A 370 -17.14 26.86 20.56
C LEU A 370 -15.78 26.75 21.24
N GLU A 371 -15.21 25.56 21.31
CA GLU A 371 -13.84 25.38 21.81
C GLU A 371 -12.81 25.90 20.79
N TYR A 372 -13.12 25.79 19.51
CA TYR A 372 -12.24 26.15 18.40
C TYR A 372 -12.99 27.02 17.38
N LYS A 373 -12.23 27.78 16.58
CA LYS A 373 -12.78 28.50 15.42
C LYS A 373 -13.45 27.51 14.46
N ALA A 374 -14.61 27.84 13.92
CA ALA A 374 -15.29 27.02 12.92
C ALA A 374 -14.69 27.25 11.52
N CYS A 375 -14.46 26.17 10.76
CA CYS A 375 -14.07 26.25 9.34
C CYS A 375 -15.25 25.97 8.39
N ARG A 376 -16.25 25.21 8.84
CA ARG A 376 -17.36 24.79 7.99
C ARG A 376 -18.57 24.47 8.81
N VAL A 377 -19.75 24.75 8.27
CA VAL A 377 -21.03 24.32 8.86
C VAL A 377 -21.85 23.59 7.81
N MET A 378 -22.33 22.39 8.13
CA MET A 378 -23.21 21.60 7.27
C MET A 378 -24.59 21.52 7.89
N ILE A 379 -25.62 21.82 7.11
CA ILE A 379 -27.00 21.85 7.58
C ILE A 379 -27.87 21.02 6.65
N SER A 380 -28.67 20.13 7.22
CA SER A 380 -29.66 19.35 6.52
C SER A 380 -31.01 19.43 7.24
N VAL A 381 -32.09 19.47 6.48
CA VAL A 381 -33.45 19.45 6.99
C VAL A 381 -34.21 18.34 6.28
N GLY A 382 -34.73 17.38 7.05
CA GLY A 382 -35.52 16.28 6.49
C GLY A 382 -36.85 16.73 5.89
N ARG A 383 -37.53 17.71 6.47
CA ARG A 383 -38.72 18.33 5.85
C ARG A 383 -38.90 19.75 6.37
N PHE A 384 -39.15 20.70 5.48
CA PHE A 384 -39.52 22.06 5.84
C PHE A 384 -40.82 22.45 5.13
N GLN A 385 -41.82 22.85 5.90
CA GLN A 385 -43.15 23.15 5.41
C GLN A 385 -43.75 24.33 6.19
N ASP A 386 -44.28 25.31 5.46
CA ASP A 386 -45.09 26.39 6.01
C ASP A 386 -46.60 26.03 5.89
N GLN A 387 -47.53 26.95 6.17
CA GLN A 387 -48.97 26.64 6.11
C GLN A 387 -49.54 26.25 4.73
N ASP A 388 -48.72 26.14 3.67
CA ASP A 388 -49.06 25.78 2.28
C ASP A 388 -50.04 26.68 1.51
N TRP A 389 -50.65 27.69 2.15
CA TRP A 389 -51.55 28.66 1.55
C TRP A 389 -51.22 30.10 1.96
N GLY A 390 -51.68 31.06 1.16
CA GLY A 390 -51.47 32.49 1.42
C GLY A 390 -50.01 32.94 1.26
N ASN A 391 -49.62 33.97 1.99
CA ASN A 391 -48.27 34.50 1.98
C ASN A 391 -47.40 33.68 2.93
N THR A 392 -46.54 32.80 2.43
CA THR A 392 -45.63 32.00 3.25
C THR A 392 -44.47 32.85 3.73
N LYS A 393 -44.20 32.82 5.05
CA LYS A 393 -43.26 33.73 5.73
C LYS A 393 -42.28 33.00 6.64
N SER A 394 -42.43 31.69 6.81
CA SER A 394 -41.53 30.91 7.63
C SER A 394 -40.11 30.90 7.03
N LYS A 395 -39.11 31.06 7.90
CA LYS A 395 -37.68 31.04 7.56
C LYS A 395 -36.93 30.14 8.52
N LEU A 396 -35.86 29.53 8.04
CA LEU A 396 -34.87 28.82 8.86
C LEU A 396 -33.56 29.59 8.81
N GLY A 397 -32.95 29.77 9.97
CA GLY A 397 -31.78 30.59 10.18
C GLY A 397 -30.73 29.85 10.99
N LEU A 398 -29.49 30.22 10.75
CA LEU A 398 -28.38 29.98 11.65
C LEU A 398 -27.91 31.34 12.15
N ALA A 399 -27.75 31.50 13.44
CA ALA A 399 -27.28 32.73 14.06
C ALA A 399 -26.03 32.44 14.89
N LEU A 400 -25.10 33.40 14.89
CA LEU A 400 -23.87 33.36 15.67
C LEU A 400 -23.95 34.42 16.77
N TYR A 401 -23.68 34.02 18.00
CA TYR A 401 -23.67 34.87 19.17
C TYR A 401 -22.27 34.87 19.79
N ASP A 402 -21.84 36.01 20.35
CA ASP A 402 -20.58 36.08 21.08
C ASP A 402 -20.71 35.51 22.51
N GLY A 403 -19.60 35.46 23.26
CA GLY A 403 -19.58 34.95 24.63
C GLY A 403 -20.40 35.76 25.64
N THR A 404 -20.93 36.93 25.26
CA THR A 404 -21.85 37.74 26.09
C THR A 404 -23.32 37.49 25.76
N GLY A 405 -23.59 36.69 24.72
CA GLY A 405 -24.94 36.46 24.19
C GLY A 405 -25.41 37.55 23.23
N THR A 406 -24.51 38.40 22.70
CA THR A 406 -24.86 39.41 21.70
C THR A 406 -24.84 38.79 20.30
N LEU A 407 -25.86 39.10 19.49
CA LEU A 407 -25.94 38.62 18.10
C LEU A 407 -24.82 39.24 17.26
N VAL A 408 -23.98 38.39 16.68
CA VAL A 408 -22.87 38.80 15.79
C VAL A 408 -23.37 38.88 14.35
N THR A 409 -23.93 37.78 13.85
CA THR A 409 -24.51 37.73 12.50
C THR A 409 -25.56 36.62 12.41
N ARG A 410 -26.46 36.75 11.43
CA ARG A 410 -27.54 35.78 11.18
C ARG A 410 -27.63 35.52 9.68
N LEU A 411 -27.68 34.24 9.33
CA LEU A 411 -27.83 33.76 7.97
C LEU A 411 -29.20 33.12 7.77
N ASN A 412 -29.96 33.60 6.78
CA ASN A 412 -31.13 32.88 6.29
C ASN A 412 -30.65 31.71 5.41
N LEU A 413 -30.97 30.49 5.82
CA LEU A 413 -30.37 29.28 5.27
C LEU A 413 -30.86 28.97 3.86
N PHE A 414 -32.16 29.12 3.62
CA PHE A 414 -32.81 28.63 2.41
C PHE A 414 -33.72 29.68 1.76
N GLY A 415 -33.75 30.92 2.23
CA GLY A 415 -34.71 31.92 1.79
C GLY A 415 -36.04 31.83 2.52
N THR A 416 -37.08 32.48 1.99
CA THR A 416 -38.44 32.39 2.53
C THR A 416 -39.17 31.25 1.84
N TYR A 417 -39.90 30.39 2.57
CA TYR A 417 -40.55 29.23 1.97
C TYR A 417 -41.43 29.62 0.77
N ARG A 418 -41.30 28.93 -0.36
CA ARG A 418 -42.02 29.16 -1.65
C ARG A 418 -41.86 30.56 -2.28
N THR A 419 -40.92 31.39 -1.82
CA THR A 419 -40.54 32.59 -2.59
C THR A 419 -39.51 32.23 -3.66
N PRO A 420 -39.29 33.09 -4.68
CA PRO A 420 -38.24 32.87 -5.68
C PRO A 420 -36.83 32.75 -5.08
N GLU A 421 -36.60 33.26 -3.87
CA GLU A 421 -35.32 33.10 -3.16
C GLU A 421 -35.17 31.72 -2.48
N TYR A 422 -36.19 30.87 -2.52
CA TYR A 422 -36.15 29.57 -1.86
C TYR A 422 -35.31 28.55 -2.64
N THR A 423 -34.25 28.05 -2.02
CA THR A 423 -33.30 27.13 -2.68
C THR A 423 -33.32 25.69 -2.13
N GLY A 424 -34.13 25.41 -1.10
CA GLY A 424 -34.03 24.16 -0.32
C GLY A 424 -34.75 22.92 -0.87
N GLY A 425 -35.69 23.04 -1.81
CA GLY A 425 -36.49 21.88 -2.23
C GLY A 425 -37.26 21.21 -1.07
N LYS A 426 -37.52 19.89 -1.16
CA LYS A 426 -38.22 19.14 -0.09
C LYS A 426 -37.31 18.77 1.10
N HIS A 427 -36.03 18.58 0.83
CA HIS A 427 -35.00 18.16 1.79
C HIS A 427 -33.84 19.17 1.74
N PRO A 428 -34.01 20.35 2.35
CA PRO A 428 -33.01 21.42 2.28
C PRO A 428 -31.64 20.98 2.80
N PHE A 429 -30.60 21.27 2.03
CA PHE A 429 -29.23 21.04 2.42
C PHE A 429 -28.36 22.23 2.03
N ARG A 430 -27.43 22.61 2.91
CA ARG A 430 -26.46 23.68 2.66
C ARG A 430 -25.16 23.41 3.38
N ILE A 431 -24.05 23.67 2.70
CA ILE A 431 -22.70 23.73 3.27
C ILE A 431 -22.29 25.20 3.28
N ILE A 432 -21.81 25.66 4.43
CA ILE A 432 -21.36 27.03 4.66
C ILE A 432 -19.86 26.99 4.88
N GLY A 433 -19.10 27.66 4.00
CA GLY A 433 -17.64 27.69 4.01
C GLY A 433 -17.04 28.84 4.83
N GLU A 434 -15.70 28.87 4.93
CA GLU A 434 -14.93 29.89 5.65
C GLU A 434 -15.11 31.32 5.10
N ASP A 435 -15.53 31.44 3.85
CA ASP A 435 -15.76 32.70 3.14
C ASP A 435 -17.07 33.38 3.54
N GLU A 436 -18.05 32.62 4.02
CA GLU A 436 -19.32 33.16 4.49
C GLU A 436 -19.18 33.79 5.89
N GLU A 437 -19.77 34.98 6.08
CA GLU A 437 -19.59 35.79 7.29
C GLU A 437 -19.87 35.04 8.59
N ILE A 438 -20.86 34.15 8.59
CA ILE A 438 -21.26 33.40 9.79
C ILE A 438 -20.22 32.38 10.26
N VAL A 439 -19.34 31.90 9.39
CA VAL A 439 -18.21 31.03 9.74
C VAL A 439 -16.96 31.88 9.94
N LYS A 440 -16.73 32.84 9.04
CA LYS A 440 -15.59 33.77 9.11
C LYS A 440 -15.49 34.49 10.46
N MET A 441 -16.63 34.90 11.02
CA MET A 441 -16.72 35.65 12.29
C MET A 441 -16.73 34.74 13.52
N ALA A 442 -16.84 33.42 13.37
CA ALA A 442 -16.85 32.50 14.50
C ALA A 442 -15.49 32.51 15.21
N GLN A 443 -15.53 32.54 16.53
CA GLN A 443 -14.35 32.53 17.40
C GLN A 443 -14.58 31.57 18.56
N PRO A 444 -13.51 31.07 19.22
CA PRO A 444 -13.65 30.35 20.48
C PRO A 444 -14.47 31.15 21.50
N GLY A 445 -15.37 30.47 22.20
CA GLY A 445 -16.32 31.05 23.15
C GLY A 445 -17.66 31.53 22.56
N PHE A 446 -17.80 31.58 21.23
CA PHE A 446 -19.07 31.97 20.58
C PHE A 446 -20.06 30.80 20.56
N THR A 447 -21.35 31.05 20.36
CA THR A 447 -22.37 29.99 20.21
C THR A 447 -23.12 30.12 18.88
N TYR A 448 -23.46 28.98 18.29
CA TYR A 448 -24.37 28.91 17.16
C TYR A 448 -25.79 28.56 17.63
N LYS A 449 -26.79 29.22 17.07
CA LYS A 449 -28.20 28.92 17.30
C LYS A 449 -28.93 28.59 16.01
N LEU A 450 -29.69 27.51 16.02
CA LEU A 450 -30.69 27.23 14.99
C LEU A 450 -31.93 28.02 15.33
N GLU A 451 -32.35 28.92 14.43
CA GLU A 451 -33.47 29.83 14.67
C GLU A 451 -34.50 29.77 13.56
N TYR A 452 -35.77 29.94 13.88
CA TYR A 452 -36.84 29.93 12.88
C TYR A 452 -37.84 31.06 13.10
N THR A 453 -38.53 31.46 12.05
CA THR A 453 -39.71 32.34 12.12
C THR A 453 -40.95 31.59 11.65
N VAL A 454 -42.12 31.95 12.18
CA VAL A 454 -43.43 31.42 11.72
C VAL A 454 -44.06 32.39 10.71
N GLY A 455 -43.85 33.69 10.91
CA GLY A 455 -44.50 34.76 10.16
C GLY A 455 -45.68 35.35 10.92
N GLY A 456 -45.83 36.66 10.84
CA GLY A 456 -46.92 37.42 11.43
C GLY A 456 -48.16 37.46 10.54
N GLY A 457 -49.33 37.45 11.18
CA GLY A 457 -50.66 37.45 10.54
C GLY A 457 -51.47 36.20 10.87
N GLY A 458 -52.76 36.21 10.52
CA GLY A 458 -53.67 35.09 10.78
C GLY A 458 -53.33 33.81 10.00
N GLY A 459 -53.32 32.65 10.66
CA GLY A 459 -53.20 31.32 10.05
C GLY A 459 -51.80 30.79 9.71
N HIS A 460 -50.73 31.43 10.19
CA HIS A 460 -49.36 30.97 9.93
C HIS A 460 -48.95 29.77 10.81
N SER A 461 -48.20 28.84 10.23
CA SER A 461 -47.64 27.71 10.95
C SER A 461 -46.41 27.14 10.28
N VAL A 462 -45.39 26.81 11.06
CA VAL A 462 -44.18 26.16 10.58
C VAL A 462 -44.10 24.72 11.05
N SER A 463 -43.69 23.83 10.16
CA SER A 463 -43.30 22.46 10.48
C SER A 463 -41.92 22.14 9.92
N VAL A 464 -41.03 21.70 10.80
CA VAL A 464 -39.68 21.26 10.46
C VAL A 464 -39.46 19.85 11.00
N ARG A 465 -38.91 18.94 10.22
CA ARG A 465 -38.48 17.60 10.66
C ARG A 465 -37.00 17.37 10.36
N ALA A 466 -36.34 16.66 11.26
CA ALA A 466 -34.93 16.27 11.17
C ALA A 466 -34.02 17.43 10.76
N TRP A 467 -34.06 18.52 11.53
CA TRP A 467 -33.17 19.65 11.32
C TRP A 467 -31.85 19.41 12.05
N PHE A 468 -30.80 19.28 11.26
CA PHE A 468 -29.50 18.86 11.72
C PHE A 468 -28.42 19.83 11.26
N CYS A 469 -27.49 20.15 12.15
CA CYS A 469 -26.39 21.06 11.90
C CYS A 469 -25.11 20.48 12.50
N LYS A 470 -24.06 20.36 11.67
CA LYS A 470 -22.70 19.97 12.08
C LYS A 470 -21.79 21.16 11.90
N ILE A 471 -21.09 21.55 12.97
CA ILE A 471 -20.12 22.66 12.96
C ILE A 471 -18.74 22.03 13.09
N PHE A 472 -17.89 22.24 12.10
CA PHE A 472 -16.55 21.67 12.04
C PHE A 472 -15.51 22.71 12.46
N PRO A 473 -14.62 22.38 13.40
CA PRO A 473 -13.55 23.27 13.81
C PRO A 473 -12.42 23.33 12.78
N THR A 474 -11.70 24.45 12.71
CA THR A 474 -10.49 24.62 11.89
C THR A 474 -9.46 23.55 12.23
N GLY A 475 -8.91 22.90 11.21
CA GLY A 475 -8.01 21.75 11.36
C GLY A 475 -8.73 20.38 11.38
N TRP A 476 -10.07 20.35 11.41
CA TRP A 476 -10.81 19.12 11.17
C TRP A 476 -10.67 18.72 9.70
N GLN A 477 -9.86 17.70 9.44
CA GLN A 477 -9.81 17.09 8.11
C GLN A 477 -11.04 16.22 7.91
N ASP A 478 -11.65 16.34 6.72
CA ASP A 478 -12.63 15.36 6.26
C ASP A 478 -11.94 14.00 6.25
N ILE A 479 -12.20 13.21 7.29
CA ILE A 479 -12.19 11.76 7.13
C ILE A 479 -13.25 11.54 6.06
N THR A 480 -12.80 11.37 4.82
CA THR A 480 -13.60 11.18 3.59
C THR A 480 -14.58 10.01 3.68
N THR A 481 -14.60 9.31 4.81
CA THR A 481 -15.49 8.22 5.21
C THR A 481 -16.42 8.55 6.37
N ILE A 482 -16.78 9.81 6.63
CA ILE A 482 -18.11 10.05 7.21
C ILE A 482 -19.11 9.87 6.08
N VAL A 483 -19.35 8.59 5.74
CA VAL A 483 -20.55 8.15 5.05
C VAL A 483 -21.67 8.94 5.69
N SER A 484 -22.28 9.85 4.93
CA SER A 484 -23.59 10.33 5.30
C SER A 484 -24.44 9.08 5.30
N HIS A 485 -24.54 8.41 6.43
CA HIS A 485 -25.68 7.57 6.70
C HIS A 485 -26.83 8.55 6.52
N SER A 486 -27.42 8.53 5.32
CA SER A 486 -28.84 8.75 5.19
C SER A 486 -29.42 7.95 6.33
N LEU A 487 -29.81 8.66 7.40
CA LEU A 487 -30.52 8.04 8.50
C LEU A 487 -31.70 7.37 7.81
N ALA A 488 -31.59 6.04 7.65
CA ALA A 488 -32.66 5.25 7.11
C ALA A 488 -33.88 5.62 7.95
N ASP A 489 -34.92 6.08 7.29
CA ASP A 489 -36.16 6.45 7.93
C ASP A 489 -36.56 5.27 8.83
N PRO A 490 -36.58 5.42 10.16
CA PRO A 490 -36.98 4.32 11.04
C PRO A 490 -38.47 3.98 10.86
N GLU A 491 -39.21 4.84 10.16
CA GLU A 491 -40.56 4.60 9.69
C GLU A 491 -40.51 4.33 8.18
N GLY A 492 -40.37 3.05 7.83
CA GLY A 492 -40.73 2.60 6.49
C GLY A 492 -42.22 2.79 6.30
N ASP A 493 -42.61 3.95 5.77
CA ASP A 493 -43.96 4.22 5.28
C ASP A 493 -43.92 4.24 3.74
N GLU A 494 -44.50 3.16 3.18
CA GLU A 494 -45.02 2.87 1.83
C GLU A 494 -44.53 3.65 0.60
#